data_AF-A0A949LQ37-F1
#
_entry.id   AF-A0A949LQ37-F1
#
_cell.length_a   1.000
_cell.length_b   1.000
_cell.length_c   1.000
_cell.angle_alpha   90.00
_cell.angle_beta   90.00
_cell.angle_gamma   90.00
#
_symmetry.space_group_name_H-M   'P 1'
#
loop_
_entity.id
_entity.type
_entity.pdbx_description
1 polymer ?
#
loop_
_entity_poly.entity_id
_entity_poly.type
_entity_poly.pdbx_seq_one_letter_code
_entity_poly.pdbx_strand_id
1 'polypeptide(L)' 'DVRSLVIHPATTTHSQLSAEEQLASGVTPGLVRLSLGLENIADIKADLEAGFAASKQ' A
#
# COMPACT_ATOMS: atom_id res chain seq x y z
N ASP A 1 -5.95 -12.95 -15.46
CA ASP A 1 -5.50 -13.20 -14.08
C ASP A 1 -5.56 -11.87 -13.35
N VAL A 2 -6.31 -11.78 -12.25
CA VAL A 2 -6.49 -10.54 -11.47
C VAL A 2 -6.01 -10.83 -10.06
N ARG A 3 -5.09 -10.00 -9.55
CA ARG A 3 -4.47 -10.17 -8.24
C ARG A 3 -4.46 -8.86 -7.46
N SER A 4 -4.60 -8.97 -6.16
CA SER A 4 -4.40 -7.87 -5.23
C SER A 4 -2.94 -7.41 -5.24
N LEU A 5 -2.74 -6.09 -5.16
CA LEU A 5 -1.43 -5.45 -5.14
C LEU A 5 -1.35 -4.46 -3.97
N VAL A 6 -0.18 -4.38 -3.35
CA VAL A 6 0.15 -3.37 -2.34
C VAL A 6 1.43 -2.66 -2.75
N ILE A 7 1.45 -1.33 -2.63
CA ILE A 7 2.64 -0.54 -2.94
C ILE A 7 2.86 0.56 -1.90
N HIS A 8 4.09 1.05 -1.85
CA HIS A 8 4.48 2.26 -1.14
C HIS A 8 4.70 3.38 -2.16
N PRO A 9 3.73 4.28 -2.41
CA PRO A 9 3.79 5.22 -3.55
C PRO A 9 5.03 6.12 -3.51
N ALA A 10 5.44 6.60 -2.32
CA ALA A 10 6.58 7.50 -2.15
C ALA A 10 7.91 6.93 -2.66
N THR A 11 8.11 5.61 -2.60
CA THR A 11 9.34 4.94 -3.10
C THR A 11 9.12 4.11 -4.36
N THR A 12 7.91 4.16 -4.94
CA THR A 12 7.58 3.41 -6.16
C THR A 12 6.98 4.36 -7.21
N THR A 13 5.65 4.38 -7.33
CA THR A 13 4.94 5.10 -8.40
C THR A 13 5.15 6.61 -8.40
N HIS A 14 5.50 7.22 -7.27
CA HIS A 14 5.75 8.65 -7.13
C HIS A 14 7.21 8.96 -6.77
N SER A 15 8.12 8.00 -6.91
CA SER A 15 9.52 8.14 -6.49
C SER A 15 10.32 9.21 -7.25
N GLN A 16 9.82 9.67 -8.40
CA GLN A 16 10.45 10.71 -9.21
C GLN A 16 10.09 12.13 -8.75
N LEU A 17 9.08 12.27 -7.89
CA LEU A 17 8.67 13.54 -7.30
C LEU A 17 9.53 13.86 -6.07
N SER A 18 9.80 15.14 -5.82
CA SER A 18 10.35 15.60 -4.55
C SER A 18 9.38 15.32 -3.39
N ALA A 19 9.88 15.32 -2.16
CA ALA A 19 9.03 15.09 -0.98
C ALA A 19 7.89 16.11 -0.86
N GLU A 20 8.12 17.37 -1.26
CA GLU A 20 7.12 18.43 -1.25
C GLU A 20 6.02 18.18 -2.30
N GLU A 21 6.40 17.76 -3.51
CA GLU A 21 5.46 17.40 -4.58
C GLU A 21 4.66 16.12 -4.25
N GLN A 22 5.30 15.15 -3.59
CA GLN A 22 4.60 13.96 -3.07
C GLN A 22 3.52 14.39 -2.06
N LEU A 23 3.87 15.22 -1.08
CA LEU A 23 2.90 15.72 -0.10
C LEU A 23 1.77 16.52 -0.75
N ALA A 24 2.08 17.39 -1.72
CA ALA A 24 1.09 18.17 -2.46
C ALA A 24 0.12 17.29 -3.29
N SER A 25 0.57 16.10 -3.74
CA SER A 25 -0.27 15.10 -4.43
C SER A 25 -1.02 14.16 -3.46
N GLY A 26 -0.92 14.37 -2.15
CA GLY A 26 -1.56 13.54 -1.13
C GLY A 26 -0.78 12.27 -0.77
N VAL A 27 0.46 12.13 -1.25
CA VAL A 27 1.34 11.01 -0.91
C VAL A 27 2.18 11.36 0.31
N THR A 28 1.79 10.83 1.47
CA THR A 28 2.61 10.93 2.70
C THR A 28 3.70 9.86 2.72
N PRO A 29 4.84 10.08 3.41
CA PRO A 29 5.94 9.11 3.48
C PRO A 29 5.60 7.74 4.09
N GLY A 30 4.47 7.61 4.80
CA GLY A 30 3.99 6.33 5.35
C GLY A 30 2.78 5.74 4.61
N LEU A 31 2.39 6.32 3.47
CA LEU A 31 1.20 5.89 2.74
C LEU A 31 1.42 4.50 2.13
N VAL A 32 0.58 3.55 2.48
CA VAL A 32 0.48 2.25 1.81
C VAL A 32 -0.81 2.24 0.99
N ARG A 33 -0.71 1.94 -0.31
CA ARG A 33 -1.86 1.90 -1.22
C ARG A 33 -2.17 0.47 -1.64
N LEU A 34 -3.42 0.06 -1.49
CA LEU A 34 -3.91 -1.26 -1.88
C LEU A 34 -4.78 -1.14 -3.14
N SER A 35 -4.56 -2.03 -4.09
CA SER A 35 -5.45 -2.30 -5.22
C SER A 35 -5.99 -3.71 -5.04
N LEU A 36 -7.27 -3.82 -4.68
CA LEU A 36 -7.88 -5.11 -4.37
C LEU A 36 -8.29 -5.84 -5.66
N GLY A 37 -7.91 -7.10 -5.75
CA GLY A 37 -8.36 -8.02 -6.78
C GLY A 37 -9.74 -8.59 -6.48
N LEU A 38 -10.00 -9.81 -6.99
CA LEU A 38 -11.27 -10.51 -6.85
C LEU A 38 -11.16 -11.78 -6.00
N GLU A 39 -10.12 -11.87 -5.17
CA GLU A 39 -9.92 -12.96 -4.22
C GLU A 39 -11.02 -12.98 -3.13
N ASN A 40 -11.09 -14.08 -2.37
CA ASN A 40 -12.01 -14.17 -1.25
C ASN A 40 -11.65 -13.13 -0.19
N ILE A 41 -12.66 -12.38 0.27
CA ILE A 41 -12.50 -11.34 1.28
C ILE A 41 -11.93 -11.86 2.61
N ALA A 42 -12.18 -13.13 2.96
CA ALA A 42 -11.62 -13.74 4.16
C ALA A 42 -10.08 -13.88 4.06
N ASP A 43 -9.57 -14.28 2.91
CA ASP A 43 -8.14 -14.44 2.67
C ASP A 43 -7.42 -13.08 2.69
N ILE A 44 -8.02 -12.06 2.03
CA ILE A 44 -7.49 -10.69 2.05
C ILE A 44 -7.40 -10.13 3.48
N LYS A 45 -8.42 -10.38 4.30
CA LYS A 45 -8.40 -9.94 5.71
C LYS A 45 -7.31 -10.65 6.51
N ALA A 46 -7.19 -11.97 6.34
CA ALA A 46 -6.18 -12.76 7.04
C ALA A 46 -4.75 -12.29 6.71
N ASP A 47 -4.47 -11.99 5.44
CA ASP A 47 -3.16 -11.47 5.01
C ASP A 47 -2.85 -10.10 5.64
N LEU A 48 -3.84 -9.19 5.67
CA LEU A 48 -3.66 -7.86 6.29
C LEU A 48 -3.48 -7.95 7.80
N GLU A 49 -4.22 -8.83 8.48
CA GLU A 49 -4.06 -9.07 9.92
C GLU A 49 -2.65 -9.56 10.26
N ALA A 50 -2.12 -10.53 9.49
CA ALA A 50 -0.75 -11.01 9.65
C ALA A 50 0.29 -9.89 9.45
N GLY A 51 0.12 -9.06 8.40
CA GLY A 51 1.00 -7.92 8.13
C GLY A 51 0.97 -6.87 9.24
N PHE A 52 -0.20 -6.49 9.74
CA PHE A 52 -0.33 -5.54 10.84
C PHE A 52 0.15 -6.09 12.19
N ALA A 53 0.06 -7.39 12.43
CA ALA A 53 0.63 -8.01 13.61
C ALA A 53 2.17 -7.94 13.57
N ALA A 54 2.78 -8.17 12.41
CA ALA A 54 4.22 -8.08 12.23
C ALA A 54 4.75 -6.63 12.37
N SER A 55 3.98 -5.62 11.97
CA SER A 55 4.40 -4.20 12.01
C SER A 55 4.30 -3.54 13.38
N LYS A 56 3.79 -4.23 14.41
CA LYS A 56 3.63 -3.70 15.77
C LYS A 56 4.86 -3.88 16.68
N GLN A 57 5.96 -4.43 16.14
CA GLN A 57 7.21 -4.66 16.87
C GLN A 57 8.16 -3.47 16.79
#